data_AF-S3ABC1-F1
#
_entry.id   AF-S3ABC1-F1
#
_cell.length_a   1.000
_cell.length_b   1.000
_cell.length_c   1.000
_cell.angle_alpha   90.00
_cell.angle_beta   90.00
_cell.angle_gamma   90.00
#
_symmetry.space_group_name_H-M   'P 1'
#
loop_
_entity.id
_entity.type
_entity.pdbx_description
1 polymer ?
#
loop_
_entity_poly.entity_id
_entity_poly.type
_entity_poly.pdbx_seq_one_letter_code
_entity_poly.pdbx_strand_id
1 'polypeptide(L)'
;MTGTAAASTPTRTPTPTRTPVITTRDEAVTEAVPFERTSVDDSTMPQGQTAITTVGQNGERTGTYRVTLTDGKETKRELVSDAVTVPPVTEVTSVGTYVEPAAPPPPAAAPGGC
;
A
#
# COMPACT_ATOMS: atom_id res chain seq x y z
N MET A 1 -77.88 -4.07 37.93
CA MET A 1 -76.45 -3.93 38.23
C MET A 1 -75.70 -4.43 37.01
N THR A 2 -75.33 -3.56 36.06
CA THR A 2 -73.96 -2.99 35.90
C THR A 2 -72.91 -4.09 35.68
N GLY A 3 -72.14 -4.17 34.59
CA GLY A 3 -71.98 -3.29 33.45
C GLY A 3 -71.00 -3.90 32.44
N THR A 4 -71.17 -3.55 31.18
CA THR A 4 -70.19 -3.74 30.10
C THR A 4 -68.97 -2.86 30.40
N ALA A 5 -67.84 -3.46 30.77
CA ALA A 5 -66.57 -2.74 30.81
C ALA A 5 -65.84 -2.98 29.48
N ALA A 6 -65.96 -2.00 28.58
CA ALA A 6 -65.09 -1.87 27.43
C ALA A 6 -63.66 -1.70 27.94
N ALA A 7 -62.79 -2.67 27.66
CA ALA A 7 -61.36 -2.56 27.95
C ALA A 7 -60.77 -1.48 27.03
N SER A 8 -60.56 -0.28 27.58
CA SER A 8 -59.82 0.79 26.93
C SER A 8 -58.40 0.31 26.67
N THR A 9 -58.04 0.15 25.40
CA THR A 9 -56.64 0.02 24.98
C THR A 9 -55.93 1.33 25.30
N PRO A 10 -54.84 1.35 26.09
CA PRO A 10 -54.05 2.57 26.24
C PRO A 10 -53.34 2.82 24.91
N THR A 11 -53.70 3.91 24.25
CA THR A 11 -52.99 4.44 23.09
C THR A 11 -51.55 4.72 23.48
N ARG A 12 -50.62 3.83 23.08
CA ARG A 12 -49.18 4.08 23.17
C ARG A 12 -48.86 5.27 22.28
N THR A 13 -48.71 6.45 22.87
CA THR A 13 -48.19 7.65 22.21
C THR A 13 -46.91 7.27 21.46
N PRO A 14 -46.81 7.51 20.13
CA PRO A 14 -45.55 7.31 19.45
C PRO A 14 -44.55 8.32 20.01
N THR A 15 -43.57 7.83 20.77
CA THR A 15 -42.40 8.59 21.19
C THR A 15 -41.84 9.32 19.97
N PRO A 16 -41.51 10.63 20.04
CA PRO A 16 -40.89 11.30 18.91
C PRO A 16 -39.59 10.57 18.59
N THR A 17 -39.55 9.85 17.47
CA THR A 17 -38.36 9.19 16.97
C THR A 17 -37.33 10.28 16.76
N ARG A 18 -36.35 10.36 17.67
CA ARG A 18 -35.24 11.31 17.56
C ARG A 18 -34.57 11.03 16.22
N THR A 19 -34.70 11.95 15.26
CA THR A 19 -34.06 11.79 13.96
C THR A 19 -32.55 11.79 14.21
N PRO A 20 -31.83 10.71 13.87
CA PRO A 20 -30.39 10.68 14.07
C PRO A 20 -29.76 11.74 13.17
N VAL A 21 -28.86 12.55 13.73
CA VAL A 21 -28.15 13.55 12.93
C VAL A 21 -27.05 12.84 12.16
N ILE A 22 -27.19 12.81 10.84
CA ILE A 22 -26.19 12.22 9.93
C ILE A 22 -25.31 13.35 9.40
N THR A 23 -24.00 13.23 9.64
CA THR A 23 -22.99 14.16 9.14
C THR A 23 -22.00 13.38 8.29
N THR A 24 -21.68 13.87 7.10
CA THR A 24 -20.62 13.30 6.25
C THR A 24 -19.43 14.23 6.24
N ARG A 25 -18.24 13.67 6.37
CA ARG A 25 -16.98 14.40 6.24
C ARG A 25 -16.05 13.66 5.28
N ASP A 26 -15.34 14.42 4.45
CA ASP A 26 -14.26 13.89 3.63
C ASP A 26 -12.93 14.05 4.39
N GLU A 27 -12.18 12.96 4.51
CA GLU A 27 -10.86 12.90 5.13
C GLU A 27 -9.83 12.46 4.09
N ALA A 28 -8.84 13.30 3.83
CA ALA A 28 -7.71 12.94 2.99
C ALA A 28 -6.64 12.25 3.84
N VAL A 29 -6.24 11.05 3.42
CA VAL A 29 -5.18 10.27 4.05
C VAL A 29 -4.08 10.09 3.02
N THR A 30 -2.88 10.54 3.39
CA THR A 30 -1.68 10.38 2.58
C THR A 30 -0.89 9.19 3.10
N GLU A 31 -0.59 8.25 2.23
CA GLU A 31 0.22 7.06 2.53
C GLU A 31 1.45 7.03 1.62
N ALA A 32 2.59 6.63 2.19
CA ALA A 32 3.79 6.38 1.40
C ALA A 32 3.64 5.08 0.61
N VAL A 33 3.94 5.12 -0.68
CA VAL A 33 3.98 3.94 -1.54
C VAL A 33 5.42 3.45 -1.61
N PRO A 34 5.74 2.24 -1.12
CA PRO A 34 7.10 1.72 -1.19
C PRO A 34 7.55 1.58 -2.65
N PHE A 35 8.82 1.90 -2.92
CA PHE A 35 9.42 1.62 -4.22
C PHE A 35 9.78 0.15 -4.39
N GLU A 36 9.78 -0.30 -5.64
CA GLU A 36 10.30 -1.61 -6.02
C GLU A 36 11.80 -1.54 -6.29
N ARG A 37 12.51 -2.65 -6.11
CA ARG A 37 13.92 -2.79 -6.51
C ARG A 37 14.04 -3.81 -7.62
N THR A 38 14.77 -3.44 -8.67
CA THR A 38 15.12 -4.32 -9.76
C THR A 38 16.63 -4.40 -9.92
N SER A 39 17.11 -5.55 -10.36
CA SER A 39 18.51 -5.77 -10.69
C SER A 39 18.64 -6.05 -12.18
N VAL A 40 19.59 -5.39 -12.82
CA VAL A 40 19.85 -5.53 -14.26
C VAL A 40 21.28 -6.02 -14.43
N ASP A 41 21.45 -7.10 -15.17
CA ASP A 41 22.78 -7.63 -15.48
C ASP A 41 23.49 -6.70 -16.47
N ASP A 42 24.69 -6.27 -16.10
CA ASP A 42 25.54 -5.39 -16.89
C ASP A 42 26.82 -6.14 -17.30
N SER A 43 26.91 -6.46 -18.59
CA SER A 43 28.08 -7.15 -19.18
C SER A 43 29.27 -6.23 -19.42
N THR A 44 29.15 -4.94 -19.13
CA THR A 44 30.25 -3.97 -19.18
C THR A 44 30.94 -3.79 -17.83
N MET A 45 30.29 -4.21 -16.73
CA MET A 45 30.82 -4.14 -15.37
C MET A 45 31.40 -5.48 -14.91
N PRO A 46 32.58 -5.50 -14.26
CA PRO A 46 33.21 -6.71 -13.73
C PRO A 46 32.30 -7.52 -12.80
N GLN A 47 32.35 -8.85 -12.93
CA GLN A 47 31.58 -9.77 -12.11
C GLN A 47 31.86 -9.52 -10.61
N GLY A 48 30.79 -9.34 -9.84
CA GLY A 48 30.86 -9.08 -8.40
C GLY A 48 30.86 -7.60 -8.02
N GLN A 49 30.87 -6.67 -8.98
CA GLN A 49 30.56 -5.26 -8.72
C GLN A 49 29.05 -5.02 -8.83
N THR A 50 28.51 -4.17 -7.96
CA THR A 50 27.14 -3.68 -8.05
C THR A 50 27.13 -2.16 -7.95
N ALA A 51 26.29 -1.52 -8.75
CA ALA A 51 26.10 -0.08 -8.72
C ALA A 51 24.62 0.27 -8.81
N ILE A 52 24.17 1.23 -8.00
CA ILE A 52 22.82 1.77 -8.10
C ILE A 52 22.82 2.75 -9.26
N THR A 53 22.19 2.37 -10.37
CA THR A 53 22.08 3.18 -11.58
C THR A 53 20.90 4.13 -11.49
N THR A 54 19.83 3.73 -10.80
CA THR A 54 18.66 4.56 -10.51
C THR A 54 18.32 4.45 -9.04
N VAL A 55 18.33 5.57 -8.32
CA VAL A 55 17.97 5.62 -6.90
C VAL A 55 16.46 5.45 -6.74
N GLY A 56 16.05 4.52 -5.88
CA GLY A 56 14.64 4.31 -5.55
C GLY A 56 14.07 5.45 -4.71
N GLN A 57 12.83 5.85 -4.99
CA GLN A 57 12.12 6.85 -4.20
C GLN A 57 10.71 6.38 -3.93
N ASN A 58 10.30 6.44 -2.65
CA ASN A 58 8.92 6.14 -2.28
C ASN A 58 7.99 7.13 -2.97
N GLY A 59 6.90 6.58 -3.52
CA GLY A 59 5.80 7.38 -4.02
C GLY A 59 4.89 7.83 -2.89
N GLU A 60 3.83 8.53 -3.27
CA GLU A 60 2.80 9.03 -2.39
C GLU A 60 1.45 8.75 -3.01
N ARG A 61 0.54 8.16 -2.22
CA ARG A 61 -0.86 7.99 -2.59
C ARG A 61 -1.72 8.79 -1.63
N THR A 62 -2.72 9.47 -2.18
CA THR A 62 -3.72 10.19 -1.41
C THR A 62 -5.07 9.52 -1.61
N GLY A 63 -5.59 8.94 -0.54
CA GLY A 63 -6.93 8.38 -0.47
C GLY A 63 -7.89 9.37 0.18
N THR A 64 -8.97 9.74 -0.50
CA THR A 64 -10.08 10.48 0.13
C THR A 64 -11.10 9.48 0.65
N TYR A 65 -11.33 9.49 1.95
CA TYR A 65 -12.31 8.66 2.63
C TYR A 65 -13.50 9.52 3.04
N ARG A 66 -14.70 9.09 2.67
CA ARG A 66 -15.93 9.67 3.16
C ARG A 66 -16.35 8.94 4.43
N VAL A 67 -16.27 9.65 5.55
CA VAL A 67 -16.69 9.17 6.86
C VAL A 67 -18.10 9.68 7.13
N THR A 68 -19.04 8.77 7.34
CA THR A 68 -20.39 9.08 7.79
C THR A 68 -20.47 8.90 9.28
N LEU A 69 -20.87 9.96 9.97
CA LEU A 69 -21.11 9.97 11.41
C LEU A 69 -22.60 10.05 11.67
N THR A 70 -23.10 9.19 12.56
CA THR A 70 -24.47 9.23 13.07
C THR A 70 -24.42 9.59 14.54
N ASP A 71 -25.04 10.72 14.91
CA ASP A 71 -24.99 11.27 16.28
C ASP A 71 -23.54 11.43 16.80
N GLY A 72 -22.61 11.79 15.91
CA GLY A 72 -21.19 12.00 16.23
C GLY A 72 -20.34 10.73 16.32
N LYS A 73 -20.91 9.55 16.07
CA LYS A 73 -20.16 8.29 15.99
C LYS A 73 -19.97 7.87 14.54
N GLU A 74 -18.75 7.50 14.17
CA GLU A 74 -18.45 6.92 12.86
C GLU A 74 -19.26 5.63 12.67
N THR A 75 -20.15 5.63 11.68
CA THR A 75 -21.00 4.47 11.33
C THR A 75 -20.60 3.85 9.99
N LYS A 76 -19.96 4.62 9.11
CA LYS A 76 -19.47 4.13 7.83
C LYS A 76 -18.21 4.89 7.43
N ARG A 77 -17.27 4.18 6.82
CA ARG A 77 -16.13 4.73 6.09
C ARG A 77 -16.10 4.11 4.71
N GLU A 78 -15.96 4.94 3.69
CA GLU A 78 -15.88 4.49 2.30
C GLU A 78 -14.80 5.27 1.57
N LEU A 79 -13.98 4.56 0.79
CA LEU A 79 -12.97 5.18 -0.08
C LEU A 79 -13.71 5.75 -1.28
N VAL A 80 -13.72 7.08 -1.41
CA VAL A 80 -14.39 7.77 -2.53
C VAL A 80 -13.43 8.13 -3.65
N SER A 81 -12.14 8.25 -3.34
CA SER A 81 -11.09 8.51 -4.32
C SER A 81 -9.78 7.93 -3.83
N ASP A 82 -9.03 7.32 -4.73
CA ASP A 82 -7.65 6.90 -4.51
C ASP A 82 -6.84 7.36 -5.71
N ALA A 83 -5.81 8.17 -5.46
CA ALA A 83 -4.95 8.67 -6.51
C ALA A 83 -3.49 8.66 -6.04
N VAL A 84 -2.61 8.18 -6.91
CA VAL A 84 -1.17 8.30 -6.72
C VAL A 84 -0.78 9.74 -7.05
N THR A 85 -0.43 10.54 -6.05
CA THR A 85 0.00 11.93 -6.20
C THR A 85 1.46 12.01 -6.63
N VAL A 86 2.28 11.06 -6.17
CA VAL A 86 3.69 10.94 -6.56
C VAL A 86 3.96 9.48 -6.94
N PRO A 87 4.31 9.16 -8.20
CA PRO A 87 4.65 7.80 -8.57
C PRO A 87 5.94 7.36 -7.87
N PRO A 88 6.00 6.12 -7.35
CA PRO A 88 7.26 5.58 -6.82
C PRO A 88 8.27 5.43 -7.96
N VAL A 89 9.53 5.72 -7.65
CA VAL A 89 10.66 5.49 -8.57
C VAL A 89 11.30 4.16 -8.20
N THR A 90 11.29 3.21 -9.13
CA THR A 90 11.94 1.91 -8.96
C THR A 90 13.45 2.08 -8.86
N GLU A 91 14.06 1.45 -7.85
CA GLU A 91 15.51 1.38 -7.72
C GLU A 91 16.07 0.37 -8.73
N VAL A 92 17.07 0.77 -9.50
CA VAL A 92 17.74 -0.10 -10.47
C VAL A 92 19.18 -0.30 -10.02
N THR A 93 19.53 -1.54 -9.69
CA THR A 93 20.90 -1.93 -9.39
C THR A 93 21.50 -2.69 -10.57
N SER A 94 22.54 -2.14 -11.19
CA SER A 94 23.33 -2.84 -12.18
C SER A 94 24.26 -3.84 -11.49
N VAL A 95 24.17 -5.11 -11.88
CA VAL A 95 25.04 -6.19 -11.40
C VAL A 95 26.03 -6.53 -12.49
N GLY A 96 27.32 -6.32 -12.22
CA GLY A 96 28.37 -6.71 -13.15
C GLY A 96 28.36 -8.21 -13.38
N THR A 97 28.32 -8.60 -14.65
CA THR A 97 28.42 -9.99 -15.11
C THR A 97 29.61 -10.22 -16.02
N TYR A 98 30.43 -9.18 -16.26
CA TYR A 98 31.62 -9.29 -17.07
C TYR A 98 32.69 -10.13 -16.37
N VAL A 99 32.98 -11.30 -16.92
CA VAL A 99 34.10 -12.13 -16.47
C VAL A 99 35.23 -11.92 -17.45
N GLU A 100 36.34 -11.36 -16.99
CA GLU A 100 37.58 -11.46 -17.77
C GLU A 100 37.90 -12.96 -17.88
N PRO A 101 38.09 -13.50 -19.10
CA PRO A 101 38.43 -14.89 -19.27
C PRO A 101 39.64 -15.19 -18.40
N ALA A 102 39.49 -16.11 -17.44
CA ALA A 102 40.58 -16.50 -16.55
C ALA A 102 41.80 -16.78 -17.42
N ALA A 103 42.92 -16.13 -17.08
CA ALA A 103 44.19 -16.36 -17.77
C ALA A 103 44.37 -17.88 -17.92
N PRO A 104 44.72 -18.36 -19.13
CA PRO A 104 44.82 -19.79 -19.40
C PRO A 104 45.66 -20.42 -18.28
N PRO A 105 45.22 -21.56 -17.73
CA PRO A 105 45.92 -22.17 -16.60
C PRO A 105 47.40 -22.26 -16.96
N PRO A 106 48.31 -21.86 -16.05
CA PRO A 106 49.73 -21.91 -16.33
C PRO A 106 50.03 -23.33 -16.85
N PRO A 107 50.74 -23.47 -17.99
CA PRO A 107 50.99 -24.78 -18.57
C PRO A 107 51.57 -25.65 -17.47
N ALA A 108 50.90 -26.79 -17.21
CA ALA A 108 51.27 -27.71 -16.16
C ALA A 108 52.79 -27.90 -16.24
N ALA A 109 53.49 -27.54 -15.15
CA ALA A 109 54.93 -27.72 -15.06
C ALA A 109 55.22 -29.16 -15.48
N ALA A 110 55.89 -29.32 -16.62
CA ALA A 110 56.26 -30.63 -17.12
C ALA A 110 57.02 -31.34 -16.00
N PRO A 111 56.69 -32.60 -15.67
CA PRO A 111 57.45 -33.33 -14.67
C PRO A 111 58.89 -33.41 -15.15
N GLY A 112 59.78 -32.72 -14.43
CA GLY A 112 61.22 -32.71 -14.70
C GLY A 112 61.71 -34.15 -14.68
N GLY A 113 62.17 -34.63 -15.84
CA GLY A 113 62.83 -35.91 -15.98
C GLY A 113 64.16 -35.90 -15.22
N CYS A 114 64.37 -37.02 -14.53
CA CYS A 114 65.61 -37.65 -14.07
C CYS A 114 66.95 -37.07 -14.56
#